data_AF-A0A1J4KSE3-F1
#
_entry.id   AF-A0A1J4KSE3-F1
#
_cell.length_a   1.000
_cell.length_b   1.000
_cell.length_c   1.000
_cell.angle_alpha   90.00
_cell.angle_beta   90.00
_cell.angle_gamma   90.00
#
_symmetry.space_group_name_H-M   'P 1'
#
loop_
_entity.id
_entity.type
_entity.pdbx_description
1 polymer ?
#
loop_
_entity_poly.entity_id
_entity_poly.type
_entity_poly.pdbx_seq_one_letter_code
_entity_poly.pdbx_strand_id
1 'polypeptide(L)'
;MKKPINFFITFHQFYESKNKMQNNQTPKPLTIMDLLANCKIPTSALQPPQQFPQVPGHRRIIIPTNPALANNIPMGTGFTSFSAHDFKFLPAQLDAGASENEEDATSNIGLFTLNNQRPIGSSLPTFNLRHPVQHMSFEEVCSDNSITLNPDRLHFIPVNSWNSESITFGQLVASFFRKRNSTYCKFPFKLYNALKITEYLPEFIPHIGVQWATDSIIKVDREPFARLIGVKTIEGGLFHQQGNFPSHGFMELPFKESDQLSRSLNFGPADLSVVRYVTHMAGKFVKGCTQKDLDQCRWTHSSPLYSL
;
A
#
# COMPACT_ATOMS: atom_id res chain seq x y z
N MET A 1 -0.54 22.43 -39.83
CA MET A 1 -1.44 22.93 -38.76
C MET A 1 -2.77 22.20 -38.87
N LYS A 2 -3.02 21.23 -37.99
CA LYS A 2 -4.26 20.43 -37.94
C LYS A 2 -4.85 20.57 -36.53
N LYS A 3 -6.09 21.03 -36.43
CA LYS A 3 -6.83 21.15 -35.16
C LYS A 3 -7.27 19.74 -34.70
N PRO A 4 -7.23 19.42 -33.39
CA PRO A 4 -7.78 18.16 -32.90
C PRO A 4 -9.31 18.22 -32.83
N ILE A 5 -9.92 17.10 -33.21
CA ILE A 5 -11.36 16.82 -33.18
C ILE A 5 -11.71 16.37 -31.76
N ASN A 6 -12.56 17.14 -31.08
CA ASN A 6 -13.15 16.77 -29.79
C ASN A 6 -14.28 15.76 -30.02
N PHE A 7 -14.15 14.55 -29.48
CA PHE A 7 -15.25 13.63 -29.29
C PHE A 7 -15.83 13.83 -27.88
N PHE A 8 -16.87 14.66 -27.79
CA PHE A 8 -17.78 14.67 -26.64
C PHE A 8 -18.92 13.68 -26.97
N ILE A 9 -18.95 12.53 -26.31
CA ILE A 9 -20.14 11.66 -26.32
C ILE A 9 -20.94 12.02 -25.07
N THR A 10 -22.08 12.66 -25.29
CA THR A 10 -22.99 13.14 -24.27
C THR A 10 -23.75 11.98 -23.62
N PHE A 11 -23.49 11.70 -22.35
CA PHE A 11 -24.17 10.70 -21.51
C PHE A 11 -25.49 11.24 -20.93
N HIS A 12 -26.40 11.76 -21.76
CA HIS A 12 -27.59 12.52 -21.31
C HIS A 12 -28.95 11.79 -21.45
N GLN A 13 -29.00 10.45 -21.45
CA GLN A 13 -30.30 9.75 -21.60
C GLN A 13 -30.64 8.68 -20.57
N PHE A 14 -29.86 8.54 -19.48
CA PHE A 14 -30.17 7.54 -18.45
C PHE A 14 -30.67 8.09 -17.10
N TYR A 15 -30.72 9.42 -16.91
CA TYR A 15 -31.03 10.01 -15.59
C TYR A 15 -32.35 10.80 -15.50
N GLU A 16 -33.06 11.05 -16.62
CA GLU A 16 -34.32 11.82 -16.59
C GLU A 16 -35.58 11.00 -16.23
N SER A 17 -35.48 9.69 -16.01
CA SER A 17 -36.67 8.85 -15.74
C SER A 17 -37.04 8.70 -14.24
N LYS A 18 -36.44 9.47 -13.33
CA LYS A 18 -36.73 9.36 -11.88
C LYS A 18 -37.35 10.58 -11.18
N ASN A 19 -37.59 11.70 -11.88
CA ASN A 19 -38.11 12.93 -11.24
C ASN A 19 -39.43 13.47 -11.83
N LYS A 20 -40.36 12.58 -12.20
CA LYS A 20 -41.78 12.93 -12.35
C LYS A 20 -42.66 11.74 -12.00
N MET A 21 -42.91 11.48 -10.73
CA MET A 21 -44.14 10.80 -10.26
C MET A 21 -44.41 11.13 -8.79
N GLN A 22 -44.99 12.31 -8.55
CA GLN A 22 -46.01 12.45 -7.50
C GLN A 22 -47.34 12.07 -8.15
N ASN A 23 -47.69 10.80 -8.11
CA ASN A 23 -49.10 10.39 -8.13
C ASN A 23 -49.23 8.98 -7.55
N ASN A 24 -50.19 8.81 -6.63
CA ASN A 24 -50.48 7.57 -5.92
C ASN A 24 -51.01 6.50 -6.87
N GLN A 25 -50.12 5.80 -7.59
CA GLN A 25 -50.43 4.54 -8.24
C GLN A 25 -49.29 3.55 -7.98
N THR A 26 -49.65 2.40 -7.43
CA THR A 26 -48.73 1.27 -7.23
C THR A 26 -48.17 0.83 -8.58
N PRO A 27 -46.83 0.76 -8.74
CA PRO A 27 -46.23 0.39 -10.02
C PRO A 27 -46.56 -1.07 -10.35
N LYS A 28 -47.11 -1.27 -11.56
CA LYS A 28 -47.40 -2.59 -12.11
C LYS A 28 -46.05 -3.30 -12.39
N PRO A 29 -45.86 -4.56 -11.97
CA PRO A 29 -44.59 -5.26 -12.20
C PRO A 29 -44.36 -5.45 -13.71
N LEU A 30 -43.22 -4.97 -14.19
CA LEU A 30 -42.76 -5.15 -15.57
C LEU A 30 -42.50 -6.64 -15.82
N THR A 31 -43.10 -7.20 -16.87
CA THR A 31 -42.89 -8.59 -17.26
C THR A 31 -41.69 -8.70 -18.21
N ILE A 32 -41.09 -9.89 -18.29
CA ILE A 32 -40.01 -10.18 -19.25
C ILE A 32 -40.45 -9.89 -20.70
N MET A 33 -41.74 -10.01 -21.01
CA MET A 33 -42.28 -9.69 -22.33
C MET A 33 -42.22 -8.19 -22.66
N ASP A 34 -42.35 -7.32 -21.65
CA ASP A 34 -42.25 -5.86 -21.82
C ASP A 34 -40.80 -5.41 -22.14
N LEU A 35 -39.81 -6.17 -21.63
CA LEU A 35 -38.39 -5.96 -21.91
C LEU A 35 -38.00 -6.42 -23.32
N LEU A 36 -38.58 -7.52 -23.79
CA LEU A 36 -38.29 -8.07 -25.12
C LEU A 36 -38.95 -7.24 -26.24
N ALA A 37 -40.11 -6.64 -26.00
CA ALA A 37 -40.82 -5.82 -27.00
C ALA A 37 -40.05 -4.54 -27.42
N ASN A 38 -39.10 -4.07 -26.62
CA ASN A 38 -38.36 -2.82 -26.87
C ASN A 38 -36.93 -3.02 -27.39
N CYS A 39 -36.47 -4.25 -27.59
CA CYS A 39 -35.15 -4.53 -28.15
C CYS A 39 -35.17 -4.49 -29.69
N LYS A 40 -34.98 -3.31 -30.28
CA LYS A 40 -34.65 -3.18 -31.71
C LYS A 40 -33.13 -3.32 -31.89
N ILE A 41 -32.69 -4.46 -32.41
CA ILE A 41 -31.30 -4.71 -32.78
C ILE A 41 -31.00 -3.94 -34.08
N PRO A 42 -29.98 -3.06 -34.14
CA PRO A 42 -29.57 -2.41 -35.39
C PRO A 42 -28.93 -3.42 -36.34
N THR A 43 -29.57 -3.66 -37.50
CA THR A 43 -29.16 -4.66 -38.52
C THR A 43 -28.00 -4.19 -39.42
N SER A 44 -27.02 -3.45 -38.88
CA SER A 44 -25.99 -2.81 -39.71
C SER A 44 -24.57 -3.09 -39.22
N ALA A 45 -24.15 -4.37 -39.20
CA ALA A 45 -22.72 -4.75 -39.23
C ALA A 45 -22.54 -6.29 -39.33
N LEU A 46 -22.84 -6.86 -40.49
CA LEU A 46 -22.30 -8.17 -40.88
C LEU A 46 -21.58 -7.99 -42.22
N GLN A 47 -20.33 -7.55 -42.14
CA GLN A 47 -19.38 -7.72 -43.25
C GLN A 47 -18.56 -8.99 -42.98
N PRO A 48 -18.41 -9.88 -43.97
CA PRO A 48 -17.52 -11.03 -43.85
C PRO A 48 -16.05 -10.58 -43.77
N PRO A 49 -15.18 -11.35 -43.09
CA PRO A 49 -13.78 -10.97 -42.90
C PRO A 49 -13.04 -10.93 -44.24
N GLN A 50 -12.44 -9.77 -44.55
CA GLN A 50 -11.50 -9.64 -45.65
C GLN A 50 -10.23 -10.43 -45.36
N GLN A 51 -9.80 -11.21 -46.34
CA GLN A 51 -8.57 -12.00 -46.31
C GLN A 51 -7.35 -11.08 -46.29
N PHE A 52 -6.43 -11.32 -45.35
CA PHE A 52 -5.14 -10.64 -45.30
C PHE A 52 -4.23 -11.10 -46.45
N PRO A 53 -3.48 -10.19 -47.10
CA PRO A 53 -2.46 -10.56 -48.07
C PRO A 53 -1.29 -11.28 -47.38
N GLN A 54 -0.93 -12.44 -47.92
CA GLN A 54 0.23 -13.24 -47.53
C GLN A 54 1.52 -12.46 -47.87
N VAL A 55 2.34 -12.17 -46.84
CA VAL A 55 3.67 -11.59 -47.02
C VAL A 55 4.69 -12.73 -47.07
N PRO A 56 5.43 -12.92 -48.17
CA PRO A 56 6.44 -13.96 -48.26
C PRO A 56 7.73 -13.54 -47.56
N GLY A 57 8.16 -14.35 -46.60
CA GLY A 57 9.57 -14.44 -46.18
C GLY A 57 9.90 -13.86 -44.83
N HIS A 58 9.61 -14.60 -43.75
CA HIS A 58 10.38 -14.53 -42.50
C HIS A 58 10.72 -15.96 -42.05
N ARG A 59 12.03 -16.26 -42.06
CA ARG A 59 12.58 -17.53 -41.57
C ARG A 59 12.39 -17.60 -40.07
N ARG A 60 11.52 -18.51 -39.61
CA ARG A 60 11.34 -18.84 -38.20
C ARG A 60 12.48 -19.76 -37.77
N ILE A 61 13.32 -19.31 -36.85
CA ILE A 61 14.31 -20.15 -36.16
C ILE A 61 13.53 -21.02 -35.17
N ILE A 62 13.52 -22.33 -35.41
CA ILE A 62 12.94 -23.34 -34.52
C ILE A 62 14.08 -23.80 -33.61
N ILE A 63 13.97 -23.50 -32.32
CA ILE A 63 14.86 -24.07 -31.29
C ILE A 63 14.21 -25.39 -30.84
N PRO A 64 14.87 -26.55 -31.01
CA PRO A 64 14.33 -27.82 -30.54
C PRO A 64 14.39 -27.89 -29.01
N THR A 65 13.22 -28.02 -28.37
CA THR A 65 13.12 -28.35 -26.94
C THR A 65 13.35 -29.84 -26.74
N ASN A 66 14.39 -30.16 -25.97
CA ASN A 66 14.81 -31.50 -25.60
C ASN A 66 13.90 -32.07 -24.49
N PRO A 67 13.14 -33.17 -24.70
CA PRO A 67 12.30 -33.77 -23.67
C PRO A 67 13.02 -34.96 -23.04
N ALA A 68 13.88 -34.71 -22.06
CA ALA A 68 14.39 -35.77 -21.20
C ALA A 68 14.80 -35.17 -19.85
N LEU A 69 13.88 -35.25 -18.88
CA LEU A 69 14.14 -35.48 -17.45
C LEU A 69 12.78 -35.51 -16.75
N ALA A 70 12.12 -36.66 -16.86
CA ALA A 70 11.11 -37.07 -15.90
C ALA A 70 11.85 -37.54 -14.65
N ASN A 71 11.54 -36.97 -13.49
CA ASN A 71 11.78 -37.60 -12.20
C ASN A 71 10.80 -37.09 -11.14
N ASN A 72 9.73 -37.88 -10.97
CA ASN A 72 9.12 -38.31 -9.71
C ASN A 72 9.43 -37.51 -8.44
N ILE A 73 8.41 -36.80 -7.93
CA ILE A 73 8.28 -36.51 -6.49
C ILE A 73 6.85 -36.87 -6.06
N PRO A 74 6.65 -37.73 -5.04
CA PRO A 74 5.33 -38.20 -4.63
C PRO A 74 4.57 -37.17 -3.80
N MET A 75 3.25 -37.12 -4.03
CA MET A 75 2.27 -36.41 -3.21
C MET A 75 2.23 -36.98 -1.79
N GLY A 76 2.46 -36.13 -0.80
CA GLY A 76 2.19 -36.37 0.62
C GLY A 76 1.02 -35.53 1.09
N THR A 77 -0.11 -36.20 1.34
CA THR A 77 -1.31 -35.73 2.03
C THR A 77 -1.02 -35.44 3.50
N GLY A 78 -1.53 -34.35 4.07
CA GLY A 78 -1.54 -34.18 5.52
C GLY A 78 -1.82 -32.76 6.03
N PHE A 79 -3.09 -32.35 5.96
CA PHE A 79 -3.62 -31.27 6.79
C PHE A 79 -3.84 -31.80 8.22
N THR A 80 -3.20 -31.21 9.23
CA THR A 80 -3.76 -31.13 10.59
C THR A 80 -3.42 -29.80 11.26
N SER A 81 -4.50 -29.12 11.60
CA SER A 81 -4.69 -28.05 12.58
C SER A 81 -3.90 -28.21 13.89
N PHE A 82 -3.32 -27.11 14.38
CA PHE A 82 -3.05 -26.84 15.80
C PHE A 82 -3.26 -25.33 15.99
N SER A 83 -4.46 -24.88 16.38
CA SER A 83 -5.02 -24.77 17.74
C SER A 83 -4.18 -23.95 18.70
N ALA A 84 -4.87 -22.95 19.26
CA ALA A 84 -4.39 -21.89 20.12
C ALA A 84 -3.84 -22.40 21.44
N HIS A 85 -2.76 -21.76 21.90
CA HIS A 85 -2.32 -21.85 23.28
C HIS A 85 -2.59 -20.53 24.01
N ASP A 86 -3.49 -20.67 24.99
CA ASP A 86 -3.71 -19.81 26.14
C ASP A 86 -2.40 -19.38 26.80
N PHE A 87 -2.19 -18.07 26.94
CA PHE A 87 -1.26 -17.52 27.92
C PHE A 87 -2.04 -17.15 29.19
N LYS A 88 -1.95 -18.04 30.18
CA LYS A 88 -2.33 -17.77 31.57
C LYS A 88 -1.38 -16.74 32.18
N PHE A 89 -1.94 -15.65 32.67
CA PHE A 89 -1.30 -14.77 33.64
C PHE A 89 -1.30 -15.46 35.01
N LEU A 90 -0.14 -15.52 35.66
CA LEU A 90 -0.02 -15.73 37.10
C LEU A 90 0.65 -14.49 37.72
N PRO A 91 0.18 -14.00 38.88
CA PRO A 91 0.84 -12.93 39.62
C PRO A 91 1.86 -13.53 40.60
N ALA A 92 2.98 -12.82 40.80
CA ALA A 92 3.83 -13.03 41.97
C ALA A 92 4.38 -11.67 42.42
N GLN A 93 3.71 -11.14 43.43
CA GLN A 93 4.20 -10.12 44.35
C GLN A 93 4.89 -10.87 45.49
N LEU A 94 6.09 -10.46 45.91
CA LEU A 94 6.56 -10.63 47.30
C LEU A 94 7.83 -9.80 47.57
N ASP A 95 7.72 -9.05 48.66
CA ASP A 95 8.76 -8.36 49.41
C ASP A 95 9.93 -9.26 49.83
N ALA A 96 11.12 -8.66 49.91
CA ALA A 96 12.12 -8.83 50.97
C ALA A 96 13.13 -7.68 50.81
N GLY A 97 13.53 -6.91 51.83
CA GLY A 97 13.74 -7.28 53.22
C GLY A 97 15.25 -7.41 53.46
N ALA A 98 15.83 -6.44 54.16
CA ALA A 98 17.25 -6.28 54.45
C ALA A 98 17.78 -7.20 55.58
N SER A 99 19.07 -7.57 55.49
CA SER A 99 20.07 -7.81 56.58
C SER A 99 21.31 -8.43 55.93
N GLU A 100 22.47 -7.77 55.83
CA GLU A 100 23.56 -7.73 56.83
C GLU A 100 23.96 -9.11 57.40
N ASN A 101 25.14 -9.60 57.01
CA ASN A 101 26.23 -9.98 57.93
C ASN A 101 27.52 -10.41 57.21
N GLU A 102 28.61 -10.13 57.91
CA GLU A 102 30.04 -10.14 57.59
C GLU A 102 30.72 -11.53 57.42
N GLU A 103 31.85 -11.46 56.71
CA GLU A 103 33.18 -12.08 56.93
C GLU A 103 33.30 -13.55 57.38
N ASP A 104 34.06 -14.37 56.62
CA ASP A 104 35.40 -14.76 57.07
C ASP A 104 36.27 -15.42 55.97
N ALA A 105 37.57 -15.23 56.11
CA ALA A 105 38.63 -15.66 55.19
C ALA A 105 39.11 -17.11 55.42
N THR A 106 39.67 -17.77 54.40
CA THR A 106 41.09 -18.24 54.35
C THR A 106 41.39 -19.25 53.22
N SER A 107 42.30 -18.83 52.34
CA SER A 107 43.43 -19.54 51.68
C SER A 107 43.41 -21.04 51.34
N ASN A 108 43.72 -21.35 50.06
CA ASN A 108 44.87 -22.17 49.59
C ASN A 108 44.90 -22.16 48.04
N ILE A 109 45.82 -21.45 47.38
CA ILE A 109 47.12 -21.91 46.82
C ILE A 109 47.00 -23.13 45.87
N GLY A 110 47.22 -22.86 44.57
CA GLY A 110 47.51 -23.83 43.51
C GLY A 110 47.69 -23.09 42.18
N LEU A 111 48.90 -22.64 41.87
CA LEU A 111 49.89 -23.32 41.01
C LEU A 111 49.76 -22.91 39.53
N PHE A 112 50.83 -22.25 39.08
CA PHE A 112 51.19 -21.81 37.72
C PHE A 112 50.45 -22.49 36.55
N THR A 113 49.74 -21.69 35.76
CA THR A 113 49.58 -21.95 34.32
C THR A 113 49.85 -20.65 33.57
N LEU A 114 51.07 -20.54 33.03
CA LEU A 114 51.42 -19.59 31.98
C LEU A 114 50.68 -20.01 30.71
N ASN A 115 49.44 -19.56 30.53
CA ASN A 115 48.81 -19.62 29.22
C ASN A 115 49.08 -18.31 28.48
N ASN A 116 50.20 -18.31 27.78
CA ASN A 116 50.61 -17.27 26.85
C ASN A 116 49.71 -17.34 25.61
N GLN A 117 48.54 -16.71 25.67
CA GLN A 117 47.76 -16.36 24.48
C GLN A 117 47.57 -14.85 24.45
N ARG A 118 48.53 -14.18 23.82
CA ARG A 118 48.28 -12.85 23.26
C ARG A 118 47.07 -13.00 22.32
N PRO A 119 45.95 -12.27 22.53
CA PRO A 119 44.94 -12.19 21.49
C PRO A 119 45.60 -11.49 20.31
N ILE A 120 45.97 -12.27 19.30
CA ILE A 120 46.36 -11.74 18.00
C ILE A 120 45.13 -10.98 17.52
N GLY A 121 45.28 -9.65 17.49
CA GLY A 121 44.28 -8.75 16.95
C GLY A 121 44.02 -9.08 15.50
N SER A 122 43.03 -9.93 15.25
CA SER A 122 42.40 -10.09 13.96
C SER A 122 41.07 -9.35 14.00
N SER A 123 41.12 -8.02 14.12
CA SER A 123 39.99 -7.18 13.72
C SER A 123 39.95 -7.19 12.19
N LEU A 124 39.60 -8.35 11.61
CA LEU A 124 39.18 -8.39 10.23
C LEU A 124 37.92 -7.52 10.16
N PRO A 125 37.84 -6.55 9.24
CA PRO A 125 36.64 -5.76 9.06
C PRO A 125 35.50 -6.74 8.74
N THR A 126 34.53 -6.85 9.66
CA THR A 126 33.29 -7.57 9.40
C THR A 126 32.54 -6.79 8.34
N PHE A 127 32.67 -7.21 7.07
CA PHE A 127 31.84 -6.73 6.00
C PHE A 127 30.44 -7.29 6.22
N ASN A 128 29.60 -6.52 6.92
CA ASN A 128 28.18 -6.81 6.97
C ASN A 128 27.61 -6.61 5.58
N LEU A 129 27.47 -7.70 4.81
CA LEU A 129 26.63 -7.76 3.62
C LEU A 129 25.20 -7.42 4.06
N ARG A 130 24.85 -6.14 4.02
CA ARG A 130 23.49 -5.70 4.32
C ARG A 130 22.58 -6.23 3.23
N HIS A 131 21.55 -6.96 3.64
CA HIS A 131 20.47 -7.35 2.75
C HIS A 131 19.79 -6.06 2.26
N PRO A 132 19.49 -5.94 0.96
CA PRO A 132 18.77 -4.77 0.45
C PRO A 132 17.44 -4.59 1.19
N VAL A 133 17.11 -3.35 1.57
CA VAL A 133 15.91 -3.02 2.38
C VAL A 133 14.63 -3.61 1.79
N GLN A 134 14.52 -3.62 0.46
CA GLN A 134 13.37 -4.18 -0.27
C GLN A 134 13.12 -5.69 -0.04
N HIS A 135 14.12 -6.44 0.45
CA HIS A 135 14.02 -7.87 0.72
C HIS A 135 13.86 -8.19 2.21
N MET A 136 14.00 -7.20 3.09
CA MET A 136 13.70 -7.35 4.50
C MET A 136 12.19 -7.42 4.71
N SER A 137 11.75 -8.02 5.81
CA SER A 137 10.39 -7.87 6.32
C SER A 137 10.19 -6.49 6.96
N PHE A 138 8.94 -6.06 7.12
CA PHE A 138 8.64 -4.75 7.73
C PHE A 138 9.13 -4.68 9.18
N GLU A 139 9.01 -5.77 9.92
CA GLU A 139 9.44 -5.90 11.31
C GLU A 139 10.96 -5.76 11.42
N GLU A 140 11.73 -6.40 10.53
CA GLU A 140 13.19 -6.25 10.46
C GLU A 140 13.60 -4.80 10.18
N VAL A 141 12.93 -4.14 9.22
CA VAL A 141 13.21 -2.73 8.89
C VAL A 141 12.88 -1.80 10.06
N CYS A 142 11.82 -2.09 10.81
CA CYS A 142 11.48 -1.34 12.02
C CYS A 142 12.45 -1.56 13.18
N SER A 143 13.07 -2.74 13.29
CA SER A 143 14.00 -3.07 14.36
C SER A 143 15.46 -2.69 14.05
N ASP A 144 15.82 -2.48 12.79
CA ASP A 144 17.18 -2.09 12.38
C ASP A 144 17.44 -0.59 12.61
N ASN A 145 18.24 -0.28 13.63
CA ASN A 145 18.65 1.08 13.97
C ASN A 145 19.57 1.74 12.93
N SER A 146 20.13 0.98 11.99
CA SER A 146 20.96 1.50 10.91
C SER A 146 20.14 2.09 9.76
N ILE A 147 18.85 1.75 9.68
CA ILE A 147 17.92 2.28 8.68
C ILE A 147 17.35 3.59 9.23
N THR A 148 17.98 4.70 8.80
CA THR A 148 17.61 6.04 9.23
C THR A 148 17.13 6.89 8.05
N LEU A 149 16.21 7.80 8.35
CA LEU A 149 15.65 8.78 7.43
C LEU A 149 15.88 10.16 8.02
N ASN A 150 16.08 11.17 7.18
CA ASN A 150 16.16 12.56 7.61
C ASN A 150 14.89 13.30 7.14
N PRO A 151 13.93 13.59 8.05
CA PRO A 151 12.65 14.20 7.70
C PRO A 151 12.79 15.57 7.03
N ASP A 152 13.76 16.38 7.47
CA ASP A 152 14.03 17.72 6.93
C ASP A 152 14.52 17.63 5.48
N ARG A 153 15.47 16.73 5.20
CA ARG A 153 15.96 16.46 3.83
C ARG A 153 14.89 15.88 2.90
N LEU A 154 13.91 15.17 3.44
CA LEU A 154 12.77 14.63 2.69
C LEU A 154 11.60 15.63 2.58
N HIS A 155 11.75 16.83 3.16
CA HIS A 155 10.73 17.88 3.19
C HIS A 155 9.41 17.41 3.79
N PHE A 156 9.50 16.71 4.92
CA PHE A 156 8.32 16.28 5.65
C PHE A 156 7.53 17.48 6.18
N ILE A 157 6.23 17.25 6.31
CA ILE A 157 5.30 18.19 6.92
C ILE A 157 4.65 17.56 8.17
N PRO A 158 4.21 18.37 9.13
CA PRO A 158 4.40 19.81 9.19
C PRO A 158 5.86 20.15 9.50
N VAL A 159 6.40 21.17 8.84
CA VAL A 159 7.86 21.47 8.84
C VAL A 159 8.39 21.66 10.27
N ASN A 160 7.63 22.36 11.11
CA ASN A 160 8.03 22.70 12.48
C ASN A 160 7.98 21.51 13.46
N SER A 161 7.53 20.33 13.05
CA SER A 161 7.49 19.13 13.90
C SER A 161 8.73 18.24 13.75
N TRP A 162 9.63 18.58 12.84
CA TRP A 162 10.81 17.79 12.54
C TRP A 162 12.07 18.59 12.86
N ASN A 163 13.05 17.94 13.48
CA ASN A 163 14.40 18.46 13.59
C ASN A 163 15.21 18.03 12.36
N SER A 164 16.35 18.68 12.13
CA SER A 164 17.27 18.31 11.03
C SER A 164 18.07 17.03 11.32
N GLU A 165 17.74 16.31 12.39
CA GLU A 165 18.41 15.07 12.78
C GLU A 165 17.81 13.87 12.05
N SER A 166 18.61 12.81 11.92
CA SER A 166 18.12 11.56 11.34
C SER A 166 17.39 10.73 12.40
N ILE A 167 16.26 10.16 12.03
CA ILE A 167 15.42 9.29 12.86
C ILE A 167 15.43 7.87 12.28
N THR A 168 15.41 6.84 13.12
CA THR A 168 15.28 5.46 12.63
C THR A 168 13.90 5.24 12.01
N PHE A 169 13.79 4.35 11.02
CA PHE A 169 12.49 4.02 10.41
C PHE A 169 11.49 3.52 11.46
N GLY A 170 11.92 2.64 12.38
CA GLY A 170 11.08 2.15 13.47
C GLY A 170 10.52 3.26 14.37
N GLN A 171 11.37 4.22 14.78
CA GLN A 171 10.94 5.37 15.57
C GLN A 171 9.97 6.25 14.79
N LEU A 172 10.20 6.48 13.49
CA LEU A 172 9.28 7.24 12.64
C LEU A 172 7.90 6.57 12.55
N VAL A 173 7.87 5.26 12.36
CA VAL A 173 6.63 4.47 12.34
C VAL A 173 5.87 4.61 13.66
N ALA A 174 6.54 4.38 14.77
CA ALA A 174 5.92 4.41 16.10
C ALA A 174 5.46 5.81 16.52
N SER A 175 6.29 6.83 16.31
CA SER A 175 6.07 8.19 16.82
C SER A 175 5.21 9.07 15.90
N PHE A 176 5.09 8.73 14.62
CA PHE A 176 4.33 9.54 13.65
C PHE A 176 3.25 8.75 12.91
N PHE A 177 3.61 7.70 12.16
CA PHE A 177 2.64 7.00 11.31
C PHE A 177 1.54 6.30 12.12
N ARG A 178 1.91 5.63 13.21
CA ARG A 178 0.98 4.93 14.12
C ARG A 178 0.43 5.80 15.25
N LYS A 179 0.97 7.02 15.42
CA LYS A 179 0.46 7.97 16.41
C LYS A 179 -0.98 8.35 16.10
N ARG A 180 -1.82 8.46 17.13
CA ARG A 180 -3.22 8.88 16.99
C ARG A 180 -3.30 10.22 16.24
N ASN A 181 -4.31 10.35 15.37
CA ASN A 181 -4.53 11.58 14.62
C ASN A 181 -4.63 12.80 15.55
N SER A 182 -3.86 13.83 15.21
CA SER A 182 -3.78 15.11 15.93
C SER A 182 -3.56 16.22 14.91
N THR A 183 -3.51 17.48 15.35
CA THR A 183 -3.21 18.63 14.48
C THR A 183 -1.93 18.45 13.67
N TYR A 184 -0.91 17.82 14.26
CA TYR A 184 0.43 17.67 13.65
C TYR A 184 0.69 16.28 13.07
N CYS A 185 -0.16 15.29 13.35
CA CYS A 185 -0.01 13.90 12.90
C CYS A 185 -1.32 13.36 12.29
N LYS A 186 -2.00 14.17 11.49
CA LYS A 186 -3.24 13.78 10.81
C LYS A 186 -2.97 12.99 9.52
N PHE A 187 -4.00 12.29 9.04
CA PHE A 187 -3.89 11.39 7.89
C PHE A 187 -3.30 12.02 6.62
N PRO A 188 -3.70 13.22 6.15
CA PRO A 188 -3.10 13.82 4.96
C PRO A 188 -1.59 14.03 5.09
N PHE A 189 -1.11 14.39 6.29
CA PHE A 189 0.32 14.56 6.54
C PHE A 189 1.06 13.23 6.51
N LYS A 190 0.46 12.18 7.08
CA LYS A 190 1.00 10.81 7.00
C LYS A 190 1.11 10.35 5.55
N LEU A 191 0.04 10.49 4.77
CA LEU A 191 0.05 10.09 3.37
C LEU A 191 1.10 10.87 2.56
N TYR A 192 1.19 12.19 2.76
CA TYR A 192 2.19 13.00 2.07
C TYR A 192 3.62 12.62 2.43
N ASN A 193 3.93 12.46 3.72
CA ASN A 193 5.28 12.08 4.14
C ASN A 193 5.65 10.67 3.66
N ALA A 194 4.69 9.73 3.66
CA ALA A 194 4.88 8.40 3.08
C ALA A 194 5.24 8.47 1.58
N LEU A 195 4.53 9.31 0.82
CA LEU A 195 4.82 9.56 -0.60
C LEU A 195 6.17 10.23 -0.80
N LYS A 196 6.60 11.12 0.10
CA LYS A 196 7.94 11.71 0.05
C LYS A 196 9.02 10.67 0.24
N ILE A 197 8.86 9.74 1.18
CA ILE A 197 9.84 8.67 1.35
C ILE A 197 9.95 7.84 0.07
N THR A 198 8.85 7.37 -0.50
CA THR A 198 8.90 6.51 -1.70
C THR A 198 9.27 7.23 -2.98
N GLU A 199 9.10 8.56 -3.02
CA GLU A 199 9.61 9.41 -4.11
C GLU A 199 11.15 9.47 -4.13
N TYR A 200 11.80 9.58 -2.97
CA TYR A 200 13.26 9.67 -2.87
C TYR A 200 13.95 8.32 -2.68
N LEU A 201 13.26 7.34 -2.08
CA LEU A 201 13.77 6.01 -1.73
C LEU A 201 12.77 4.92 -2.18
N PRO A 202 12.73 4.59 -3.48
CA PRO A 202 11.79 3.61 -4.02
C PRO A 202 11.89 2.22 -3.39
N GLU A 203 13.04 1.84 -2.83
CA GLU A 203 13.24 0.58 -2.12
C GLU A 203 12.36 0.43 -0.87
N PHE A 204 11.76 1.52 -0.37
CA PHE A 204 10.79 1.50 0.74
C PHE A 204 9.35 1.23 0.29
N ILE A 205 9.04 1.17 -1.01
CA ILE A 205 7.68 0.91 -1.51
C ILE A 205 7.06 -0.37 -0.89
N PRO A 206 7.76 -1.52 -0.76
CA PRO A 206 7.20 -2.73 -0.12
C PRO A 206 6.84 -2.55 1.36
N HIS A 207 7.42 -1.54 2.02
CA HIS A 207 7.23 -1.25 3.45
C HIS A 207 6.21 -0.15 3.70
N ILE A 208 6.11 0.79 2.76
CA ILE A 208 5.26 1.97 2.88
C ILE A 208 3.93 1.79 2.17
N GLY A 209 3.92 1.14 1.01
CA GLY A 209 2.70 0.82 0.26
C GLY A 209 2.05 1.98 -0.47
N VAL A 210 2.69 3.14 -0.60
CA VAL A 210 2.15 4.25 -1.42
C VAL A 210 3.21 4.84 -2.33
N GLN A 211 2.81 5.19 -3.54
CA GLN A 211 3.64 5.93 -4.50
C GLN A 211 2.75 6.78 -5.42
N TRP A 212 3.31 7.84 -5.98
CA TRP A 212 2.64 8.59 -7.04
C TRP A 212 2.56 7.73 -8.30
N ALA A 213 1.35 7.56 -8.85
CA ALA A 213 1.15 7.02 -10.19
C ALA A 213 1.22 8.15 -11.23
N THR A 214 0.65 9.31 -10.89
CA THR A 214 0.78 10.58 -11.62
C THR A 214 0.91 11.71 -10.60
N ASP A 215 0.93 12.96 -11.06
CA ASP A 215 0.96 14.12 -10.15
C ASP A 215 -0.31 14.29 -9.31
N SER A 216 -1.40 13.57 -9.60
CA SER A 216 -2.67 13.68 -8.87
C SER A 216 -3.30 12.34 -8.47
N ILE A 217 -2.69 11.23 -8.89
CA ILE A 217 -3.18 9.88 -8.62
C ILE A 217 -2.13 9.13 -7.82
N ILE A 218 -2.58 8.51 -6.73
CA ILE A 218 -1.75 7.73 -5.83
C ILE A 218 -2.08 6.25 -6.04
N LYS A 219 -1.05 5.44 -6.22
CA LYS A 219 -1.15 3.97 -6.14
C LYS A 219 -0.96 3.57 -4.68
N VAL A 220 -1.91 2.83 -4.14
CA VAL A 220 -1.93 2.37 -2.75
C VAL A 220 -1.93 0.84 -2.74
N ASP A 221 -0.82 0.24 -2.33
CA ASP A 221 -0.78 -1.15 -1.91
C ASP A 221 -1.40 -1.27 -0.51
N ARG A 222 -2.49 -2.02 -0.44
CA ARG A 222 -3.43 -1.96 0.69
C ARG A 222 -2.82 -2.50 1.98
N GLU A 223 -2.11 -3.62 1.90
CA GLU A 223 -1.55 -4.29 3.08
C GLU A 223 -0.33 -3.54 3.64
N PRO A 224 0.69 -3.17 2.85
CA PRO A 224 1.84 -2.46 3.39
C PRO A 224 1.45 -1.08 3.96
N PHE A 225 0.56 -0.35 3.30
CA PHE A 225 0.13 0.95 3.81
C PHE A 225 -0.69 0.83 5.09
N ALA A 226 -1.60 -0.15 5.19
CA ALA A 226 -2.34 -0.41 6.42
C ALA A 226 -1.40 -0.79 7.59
N ARG A 227 -0.38 -1.62 7.32
CA ARG A 227 0.65 -2.01 8.30
C ARG A 227 1.48 -0.82 8.76
N LEU A 228 1.87 0.08 7.84
CA LEU A 228 2.62 1.30 8.15
C LEU A 228 1.86 2.16 9.17
N ILE A 229 0.59 2.46 8.88
CA ILE A 229 -0.22 3.37 9.72
C ILE A 229 -0.88 2.67 10.92
N GLY A 230 -0.81 1.34 11.00
CA GLY A 230 -1.37 0.54 12.11
C GLY A 230 -2.88 0.32 12.04
N VAL A 231 -3.47 0.25 10.84
CA VAL A 231 -4.90 -0.06 10.66
C VAL A 231 -5.10 -1.58 10.62
N LYS A 232 -5.98 -2.09 11.49
CA LYS A 232 -6.30 -3.54 11.59
C LYS A 232 -7.29 -4.00 10.52
N THR A 233 -8.36 -3.24 10.30
CA THR A 233 -9.40 -3.54 9.32
C THR A 233 -9.19 -2.69 8.09
N ILE A 234 -8.49 -3.24 7.09
CA ILE A 234 -8.04 -2.49 5.90
C ILE A 234 -9.21 -1.79 5.19
N GLU A 235 -10.26 -2.53 4.81
CA GLU A 235 -11.42 -1.95 4.11
C GLU A 235 -12.12 -0.89 4.95
N GLY A 236 -12.46 -1.22 6.20
CA GLY A 236 -13.16 -0.31 7.12
C GLY A 236 -12.36 0.95 7.48
N GLY A 237 -11.06 0.81 7.70
CA GLY A 237 -10.19 1.87 8.17
C GLY A 237 -9.62 2.76 7.07
N LEU A 238 -9.48 2.26 5.84
CA LEU A 238 -8.92 3.03 4.72
C LEU A 238 -10.00 3.46 3.72
N PHE A 239 -10.85 2.54 3.25
CA PHE A 239 -11.62 2.72 2.01
C PHE A 239 -13.14 2.85 2.22
N HIS A 240 -13.66 2.48 3.40
CA HIS A 240 -15.07 2.74 3.76
C HIS A 240 -15.38 4.24 3.77
N GLN A 241 -16.65 4.64 3.67
CA GLN A 241 -17.06 6.06 3.66
C GLN A 241 -16.57 6.87 4.88
N GLN A 242 -16.35 6.20 6.02
CA GLN A 242 -15.78 6.78 7.24
C GLN A 242 -14.28 6.49 7.42
N GLY A 243 -13.69 5.75 6.49
CA GLY A 243 -12.27 5.42 6.44
C GLY A 243 -11.41 6.64 6.13
N ASN A 244 -10.10 6.48 6.29
CA ASN A 244 -9.14 7.57 6.19
C ASN A 244 -9.16 8.27 4.81
N PHE A 245 -9.26 7.54 3.70
CA PHE A 245 -9.28 8.15 2.37
C PHE A 245 -10.57 8.95 2.12
N PRO A 246 -11.79 8.35 2.18
CA PRO A 246 -13.01 9.11 1.91
C PRO A 246 -13.27 10.27 2.87
N SER A 247 -12.96 10.11 4.17
CA SER A 247 -13.14 11.18 5.17
C SER A 247 -12.24 12.41 4.95
N HIS A 248 -11.24 12.32 4.07
CA HIS A 248 -10.36 13.43 3.68
C HIS A 248 -10.52 13.83 2.19
N GLY A 249 -11.62 13.43 1.55
CA GLY A 249 -11.96 13.86 0.18
C GLY A 249 -11.26 13.10 -0.93
N PHE A 250 -10.69 11.92 -0.63
CA PHE A 250 -10.18 11.01 -1.66
C PHE A 250 -11.28 10.09 -2.18
N MET A 251 -11.23 9.80 -3.47
CA MET A 251 -12.07 8.82 -4.13
C MET A 251 -11.22 7.80 -4.86
N GLU A 252 -11.69 6.55 -4.86
CA GLU A 252 -11.10 5.48 -5.67
C GLU A 252 -11.49 5.66 -7.15
N LEU A 253 -10.54 5.36 -8.04
CA LEU A 253 -10.80 5.31 -9.47
C LEU A 253 -11.60 4.04 -9.81
N PRO A 254 -12.50 4.10 -10.82
CA PRO A 254 -13.15 2.90 -11.35
C PRO A 254 -12.14 1.85 -11.83
N PHE A 255 -12.53 0.57 -11.83
CA PHE A 255 -11.66 -0.54 -12.25
C PHE A 255 -11.04 -0.33 -13.63
N LYS A 256 -11.85 0.08 -14.62
CA LYS A 256 -11.40 0.27 -16.01
C LYS A 256 -10.29 1.32 -16.11
N GLU A 257 -10.44 2.44 -15.40
CA GLU A 257 -9.44 3.51 -15.38
C GLU A 257 -8.18 3.07 -14.63
N SER A 258 -8.36 2.39 -13.49
CA SER A 258 -7.26 1.82 -12.71
C SER A 258 -6.42 0.82 -13.52
N ASP A 259 -7.05 -0.12 -14.23
CA ASP A 259 -6.36 -1.11 -15.07
C ASP A 259 -5.63 -0.47 -16.25
N GLN A 260 -6.27 0.49 -16.91
CA GLN A 260 -5.64 1.23 -18.02
C GLN A 260 -4.41 2.02 -17.54
N LEU A 261 -4.52 2.71 -16.41
CA LEU A 261 -3.41 3.46 -15.81
C LEU A 261 -2.29 2.54 -15.33
N SER A 262 -2.64 1.43 -14.68
CA SER A 262 -1.67 0.43 -14.21
C SER A 262 -0.83 -0.13 -15.37
N ARG A 263 -1.49 -0.47 -16.49
CA ARG A 263 -0.81 -0.96 -17.69
C ARG A 263 0.05 0.10 -18.37
N SER A 264 -0.42 1.34 -18.47
CA SER A 264 0.35 2.41 -19.13
C SER A 264 1.63 2.76 -18.37
N LEU A 265 1.64 2.56 -17.05
CA LEU A 265 2.80 2.77 -16.18
C LEU A 265 3.64 1.51 -15.93
N ASN A 266 3.35 0.41 -16.64
CA ASN A 266 4.04 -0.89 -16.51
C ASN A 266 3.96 -1.54 -15.12
N PHE A 267 2.89 -1.29 -14.36
CA PHE A 267 2.61 -2.00 -13.10
C PHE A 267 1.90 -3.34 -13.30
N GLY A 268 1.47 -3.65 -14.53
CA GLY A 268 0.71 -4.86 -14.87
C GLY A 268 -0.81 -4.64 -14.77
N PRO A 269 -1.62 -5.71 -14.87
CA PRO A 269 -3.06 -5.65 -14.64
C PRO A 269 -3.39 -5.14 -13.24
N ALA A 270 -4.40 -4.27 -13.11
CA ALA A 270 -4.81 -3.81 -11.78
C ALA A 270 -5.57 -4.91 -11.04
N ASP A 271 -5.05 -5.34 -9.90
CA ASP A 271 -5.77 -6.16 -8.92
C ASP A 271 -6.25 -5.27 -7.78
N LEU A 272 -7.55 -4.94 -7.82
CA LEU A 272 -8.20 -4.11 -6.82
C LEU A 272 -8.29 -4.73 -5.42
N SER A 273 -8.09 -6.05 -5.29
CA SER A 273 -7.98 -6.69 -3.98
C SER A 273 -6.64 -6.38 -3.29
N VAL A 274 -5.61 -6.05 -4.06
CA VAL A 274 -4.25 -5.75 -3.57
C VAL A 274 -3.92 -4.25 -3.64
N VAL A 275 -4.24 -3.61 -4.77
CA VAL A 275 -3.87 -2.23 -5.07
C VAL A 275 -5.11 -1.37 -5.36
N ARG A 276 -5.20 -0.20 -4.75
CA ARG A 276 -6.17 0.84 -5.11
C ARG A 276 -5.48 2.02 -5.79
N TYR A 277 -6.20 2.69 -6.68
CA TYR A 277 -5.79 3.99 -7.21
C TYR A 277 -6.76 5.03 -6.68
N VAL A 278 -6.21 6.06 -6.03
CA VAL A 278 -7.01 7.11 -5.40
C VAL A 278 -6.59 8.48 -5.89
N THR A 279 -7.56 9.39 -5.96
CA THR A 279 -7.33 10.81 -6.27
C THR A 279 -8.16 11.68 -5.34
N HIS A 280 -7.72 12.91 -5.08
CA HIS A 280 -8.45 13.83 -4.24
C HIS A 280 -9.47 14.63 -5.05
N MET A 281 -10.75 14.57 -4.68
CA MET A 281 -11.88 15.11 -5.46
C MET A 281 -11.73 16.60 -5.80
N ALA A 282 -11.27 17.41 -4.85
CA ALA A 282 -11.08 18.86 -5.06
C ALA A 282 -9.70 19.23 -5.63
N GLY A 283 -8.87 18.25 -6.02
CA GLY A 283 -7.55 18.49 -6.60
C GLY A 283 -6.54 19.18 -5.68
N LYS A 284 -6.75 19.14 -4.35
CA LYS A 284 -5.86 19.77 -3.36
C LYS A 284 -4.65 18.90 -3.00
N PHE A 285 -4.83 17.58 -3.04
CA PHE A 285 -3.76 16.63 -2.80
C PHE A 285 -3.13 16.23 -4.13
N VAL A 286 -2.05 16.93 -4.49
CA VAL A 286 -1.27 16.71 -5.71
C VAL A 286 0.22 16.70 -5.37
N LYS A 287 1.04 16.20 -6.28
CA LYS A 287 2.50 16.20 -6.14
C LYS A 287 2.98 17.64 -5.99
N GLY A 288 3.66 17.92 -4.88
CA GLY A 288 4.14 19.27 -4.55
C GLY A 288 3.14 20.17 -3.81
N CYS A 289 2.00 19.64 -3.35
CA CYS A 289 1.09 20.40 -2.48
C CYS A 289 1.78 20.86 -1.18
N THR A 290 1.35 21.99 -0.66
CA THR A 290 1.90 22.57 0.57
C THR A 290 1.15 22.11 1.82
N GLN A 291 1.70 22.37 3.00
CA GLN A 291 0.99 22.13 4.27
C GLN A 291 -0.39 22.82 4.31
N LYS A 292 -0.49 24.04 3.77
CA LYS A 292 -1.75 24.81 3.71
C LYS A 292 -2.81 24.14 2.82
N ASP A 293 -2.39 23.47 1.75
CA ASP A 293 -3.30 22.72 0.88
C ASP A 293 -3.81 21.46 1.59
N LEU A 294 -2.93 20.80 2.33
CA LEU A 294 -3.29 19.63 3.12
C LEU A 294 -4.17 19.96 4.34
N ASP A 295 -4.10 21.17 4.86
CA ASP A 295 -5.03 21.66 5.87
C ASP A 295 -6.48 21.76 5.37
N GLN A 296 -6.64 21.92 4.06
CA GLN A 296 -7.93 21.98 3.36
C GLN A 296 -8.43 20.60 2.90
N CYS A 297 -7.63 19.53 3.03
CA CYS A 297 -8.06 18.16 2.75
C CYS A 297 -9.01 17.69 3.85
N ARG A 298 -10.27 18.06 3.74
CA ARG A 298 -11.37 17.65 4.60
C ARG A 298 -12.52 17.19 3.72
N TRP A 299 -13.26 16.20 4.17
CA TRP A 299 -14.54 15.88 3.55
C TRP A 299 -15.49 17.06 3.75
N THR A 300 -15.71 17.84 2.69
CA THR A 300 -16.85 18.73 2.61
C THR A 300 -18.03 17.89 2.14
N HIS A 301 -19.11 17.84 2.92
CA HIS A 301 -20.44 17.44 2.43
C HIS A 301 -20.99 18.48 1.43
N SER A 302 -20.14 19.01 0.54
CA SER A 302 -20.61 19.67 -0.65
C SER A 302 -21.19 18.57 -1.51
N SER A 303 -22.51 18.35 -1.37
CA SER A 303 -23.34 17.76 -2.42
C SER A 303 -22.77 18.23 -3.75
N PRO A 304 -22.47 17.34 -4.71
CA PRO A 304 -22.04 17.80 -6.01
C PRO A 304 -23.16 18.72 -6.51
N LEU A 305 -22.85 20.02 -6.59
CA LEU A 305 -23.65 21.00 -7.31
C LEU A 305 -23.57 20.58 -8.78
N TYR A 306 -24.34 19.55 -9.12
CA TYR A 306 -24.91 19.42 -10.46
C TYR A 306 -25.97 20.50 -10.57
N SER A 307 -25.52 21.75 -10.66
CA SER A 307 -26.29 22.89 -11.15
C SER A 307 -25.70 23.26 -12.49
N LEU A 308 -26.03 22.45 -13.50
CA LEU A 308 -26.00 22.79 -14.91
C LEU A 308 -27.23 22.17 -15.55
#